data_AF-A0A2D7V7Y3-F1
#
_entry.id   AF-A0A2D7V7Y3-F1
#
_cell.length_a   1.000
_cell.length_b   1.000
_cell.length_c   1.000
_cell.angle_alpha   90.00
_cell.angle_beta   90.00
_cell.angle_gamma   90.00
#
_symmetry.space_group_name_H-M   'P 1'
#
loop_
_entity.id
_entity.type
_entity.pdbx_description
1 polymer ?
#
loop_
_entity_poly.entity_id
_entity_poly.type
_entity_poly.pdbx_seq_one_letter_code
_entity_poly.pdbx_strand_id
1 'polypeptide(L)'
;MSKNRIPEPNQPQDRLKEFPVVETFHLREHAILAEYLGQKQKIPKEARNLDPYEIIPLEENHDDAENGIVCRPSSQTDDVDKALRNAVARIALAPVRLSLPRWASVSEGEVYHTRQNDLDSKLPQRGFRSQPVLALSLNWANSGPGFSWPLDYYVAWLPFYEEYVVTVSYDDPVVEGYLDLAIGTLPEKAKVEVHLKEVIQGHWWENSDSMHGWQECWNKGIVEDPWAWRNEISWGVPDS
;
A
#
# COMPACT_ATOMS: atom_id res chain seq x y z
N MET A 1 -7.38 15.99 -61.35
CA MET A 1 -8.53 16.21 -60.46
C MET A 1 -8.59 15.08 -59.44
N SER A 2 -8.82 15.45 -58.19
CA SER A 2 -8.71 14.67 -56.95
C SER A 2 -9.46 13.34 -56.94
N LYS A 3 -8.88 12.34 -56.25
CA LYS A 3 -9.56 11.53 -55.22
C LYS A 3 -8.53 10.94 -54.23
N ASN A 4 -7.84 11.84 -53.51
CA ASN A 4 -7.31 11.51 -52.19
C ASN A 4 -8.50 11.53 -51.23
N ARG A 5 -8.92 10.36 -50.73
CA ARG A 5 -9.78 10.28 -49.55
C ARG A 5 -9.11 9.38 -48.51
N ILE A 6 -9.06 9.90 -47.29
CA ILE A 6 -8.68 9.17 -46.08
C ILE A 6 -9.77 8.09 -45.87
N PRO A 7 -9.40 6.83 -45.53
CA PRO A 7 -10.38 5.80 -45.19
C PRO A 7 -11.28 6.27 -44.05
N GLU A 8 -12.58 5.94 -44.11
CA GLU A 8 -13.46 6.22 -42.98
C GLU A 8 -12.97 5.44 -41.75
N PRO A 9 -12.94 6.08 -40.57
CA PRO A 9 -12.55 5.39 -39.35
C PRO A 9 -13.51 4.22 -39.12
N ASN A 10 -12.95 3.04 -38.86
CA ASN A 10 -13.72 1.89 -38.41
C ASN A 10 -14.63 2.32 -37.26
N GLN A 11 -15.87 1.83 -37.26
CA GLN A 11 -16.78 2.04 -36.14
C GLN A 11 -16.07 1.70 -34.83
N PRO A 12 -16.30 2.46 -33.74
CA PRO A 12 -15.63 2.25 -32.47
C PRO A 12 -16.07 0.90 -31.87
N GLN A 13 -15.38 -0.17 -32.26
CA GLN A 13 -15.28 -1.37 -31.48
C GLN A 13 -14.24 -1.08 -30.39
N ASP A 14 -14.63 -1.33 -29.15
CA ASP A 14 -14.02 -0.84 -27.91
C ASP A 14 -14.32 0.63 -27.59
N ARG A 15 -15.59 0.89 -27.28
CA ARG A 15 -15.86 1.77 -26.13
C ARG A 15 -15.02 1.22 -24.99
N LEU A 16 -14.02 1.99 -24.53
CA LEU A 16 -13.40 1.82 -23.22
C LEU A 16 -14.52 1.39 -22.27
N LYS A 17 -14.46 0.16 -21.74
CA LYS A 17 -15.36 -0.23 -20.65
C LYS A 17 -15.17 0.85 -19.60
N GLU A 18 -16.19 1.67 -19.39
CA GLU A 18 -16.20 2.65 -18.31
C GLU A 18 -15.92 1.86 -17.04
N PHE A 19 -14.73 2.07 -16.45
CA PHE A 19 -14.43 1.45 -15.18
C PHE A 19 -15.41 2.01 -14.16
N PRO A 20 -16.05 1.19 -13.33
CA PRO A 20 -16.89 1.70 -12.26
C PRO A 20 -16.07 2.69 -11.43
N VAL A 21 -16.60 3.90 -11.25
CA VAL A 21 -15.98 4.94 -10.45
C VAL A 21 -16.57 4.85 -9.05
N VAL A 22 -15.74 4.58 -8.07
CA VAL A 22 -16.14 4.67 -6.66
C VAL A 22 -15.88 6.09 -6.22
N GLU A 23 -16.94 6.87 -5.96
CA GLU A 23 -16.82 8.29 -5.60
C GLU A 23 -16.05 8.52 -4.29
N THR A 24 -16.15 7.56 -3.34
CA THR A 24 -15.43 7.56 -2.07
C THR A 24 -14.91 6.16 -1.74
N PHE A 25 -15.51 5.44 -0.79
CA PHE A 25 -15.09 4.09 -0.41
C PHE A 25 -16.27 3.13 -0.48
N HIS A 26 -16.00 1.84 -0.68
CA HIS A 26 -17.04 0.83 -0.49
C HIS A 26 -17.48 0.80 0.99
N LEU A 27 -18.69 0.30 1.27
CA LEU A 27 -19.20 0.24 2.65
C LEU A 27 -18.26 -0.51 3.59
N ARG A 28 -17.65 -1.58 3.11
CA ARG A 28 -16.68 -2.38 3.86
C ARG A 28 -15.40 -1.61 4.18
N GLU A 29 -14.87 -0.91 3.19
CA GLU A 29 -13.70 -0.04 3.34
C GLU A 29 -13.99 1.11 4.31
N HIS A 30 -15.22 1.64 4.31
CA HIS A 30 -15.63 2.61 5.32
C HIS A 30 -15.53 2.05 6.74
N ALA A 31 -15.99 0.81 6.98
CA ALA A 31 -15.87 0.18 8.28
C ALA A 31 -14.40 0.02 8.71
N ILE A 32 -13.56 -0.53 7.83
CA ILE A 32 -12.12 -0.72 8.05
C ILE A 32 -11.41 0.60 8.35
N LEU A 33 -11.58 1.60 7.50
CA LEU A 33 -10.92 2.90 7.65
C LEU A 33 -11.41 3.65 8.90
N ALA A 34 -12.72 3.63 9.19
CA ALA A 34 -13.26 4.30 10.37
C ALA A 34 -12.76 3.66 11.67
N GLU A 35 -12.56 2.34 11.69
CA GLU A 35 -11.94 1.63 12.81
C GLU A 35 -10.49 2.08 13.00
N TYR A 36 -9.66 1.93 11.96
CA TYR A 36 -8.23 2.25 12.02
C TYR A 36 -7.95 3.72 12.38
N LEU A 37 -8.73 4.65 11.83
CA LEU A 37 -8.58 6.09 12.09
C LEU A 37 -9.26 6.55 13.39
N GLY A 38 -9.96 5.66 14.10
CA GLY A 38 -10.75 6.03 15.29
C GLY A 38 -11.91 6.99 15.00
N GLN A 39 -12.38 7.06 13.75
CA GLN A 39 -13.42 7.99 13.29
C GLN A 39 -14.79 7.32 13.08
N LYS A 40 -15.18 6.41 13.99
CA LYS A 40 -16.45 5.64 13.91
C LYS A 40 -17.70 6.53 13.83
N GLN A 41 -17.64 7.78 14.25
CA GLN A 41 -18.70 8.78 14.11
C GLN A 41 -18.96 9.20 12.66
N LYS A 42 -17.97 9.15 11.76
CA LYS A 42 -18.10 9.52 10.34
C LYS A 42 -18.65 8.40 9.47
N ILE A 43 -18.76 7.16 9.98
CA ILE A 43 -19.15 5.99 9.19
C ILE A 43 -20.58 6.12 8.60
N PRO A 44 -20.79 5.80 7.31
CA PRO A 44 -22.12 5.66 6.72
C PRO A 44 -23.00 4.68 7.51
N LYS A 45 -24.31 4.92 7.55
CA LYS A 45 -25.24 4.12 8.39
C LYS A 45 -25.22 2.64 8.00
N GLU A 46 -25.15 2.38 6.71
CA GLU A 46 -25.17 1.06 6.09
C GLU A 46 -23.89 0.26 6.41
N ALA A 47 -22.77 0.96 6.62
CA ALA A 47 -21.49 0.34 6.96
C ALA A 47 -21.32 0.02 8.46
N ARG A 48 -22.21 0.53 9.34
CA ARG A 48 -22.10 0.35 10.81
C ARG A 48 -22.23 -1.09 11.29
N ASN A 49 -22.92 -1.93 10.52
CA ASN A 49 -23.17 -3.32 10.87
C ASN A 49 -22.08 -4.26 10.32
N LEU A 50 -21.12 -3.73 9.56
CA LEU A 50 -20.02 -4.52 9.02
C LEU A 50 -18.93 -4.62 10.08
N ASP A 51 -18.45 -5.85 10.31
CA ASP A 51 -17.28 -6.08 11.14
C ASP A 51 -16.02 -5.62 10.37
N PRO A 52 -15.25 -4.63 10.87
CA PRO A 52 -14.03 -4.17 10.24
C PRO A 52 -12.89 -5.20 10.31
N TYR A 53 -12.97 -6.17 11.22
CA TYR A 53 -11.96 -7.22 11.39
C TYR A 53 -12.30 -8.53 10.67
N GLU A 54 -13.40 -8.57 9.92
CA GLU A 54 -13.80 -9.77 9.18
C GLU A 54 -12.71 -10.18 8.18
N ILE A 55 -12.06 -11.33 8.45
CA ILE A 55 -11.04 -11.92 7.58
C ILE A 55 -11.74 -12.79 6.54
N ILE A 56 -11.57 -12.44 5.27
CA ILE A 56 -12.11 -13.21 4.15
C ILE A 56 -10.99 -14.02 3.48
N PRO A 57 -11.04 -15.36 3.51
CA PRO A 57 -10.08 -16.25 2.85
C PRO A 57 -9.90 -15.93 1.35
N LEU A 58 -8.74 -16.29 0.81
CA LEU A 58 -8.43 -16.07 -0.62
C LEU A 58 -9.25 -16.99 -1.54
N GLU A 59 -9.68 -18.14 -1.02
CA GLU A 59 -10.47 -19.14 -1.74
C GLU A 59 -11.95 -18.74 -1.87
N GLU A 60 -12.41 -17.77 -1.07
CA GLU A 60 -13.74 -17.22 -1.24
C GLU A 60 -13.79 -16.32 -2.47
N ASN A 61 -14.86 -16.45 -3.27
CA ASN A 61 -15.12 -15.65 -4.48
C ASN A 61 -15.50 -14.19 -4.12
N HIS A 62 -14.70 -13.53 -3.29
CA HIS A 62 -14.85 -12.11 -2.97
C HIS A 62 -14.13 -11.26 -4.01
N ASP A 63 -14.89 -10.47 -4.75
CA ASP A 63 -14.35 -9.49 -5.68
C ASP A 63 -14.11 -8.14 -5.00
N ASP A 64 -12.83 -7.83 -4.74
CA ASP A 64 -12.41 -6.54 -4.17
C ASP A 64 -12.85 -5.36 -5.06
N ALA A 65 -13.04 -5.55 -6.36
CA ALA A 65 -13.44 -4.49 -7.28
C ALA A 65 -14.92 -4.12 -7.17
N GLU A 66 -15.78 -5.08 -6.86
CA GLU A 66 -17.22 -4.88 -6.71
C GLU A 66 -17.59 -4.56 -5.25
N ASN A 67 -16.93 -5.19 -4.29
CA ASN A 67 -17.33 -5.18 -2.88
C ASN A 67 -16.36 -4.40 -1.97
N GLY A 68 -15.25 -3.94 -2.52
CA GLY A 68 -14.19 -3.25 -1.79
C GLY A 68 -13.17 -4.20 -1.17
N ILE A 69 -12.03 -3.62 -0.80
CA ILE A 69 -10.92 -4.34 -0.18
C ILE A 69 -11.29 -4.79 1.25
N VAL A 70 -10.81 -5.96 1.63
CA VAL A 70 -11.09 -6.65 2.89
C VAL A 70 -9.82 -7.08 3.61
N CYS A 71 -9.95 -7.41 4.90
CA CYS A 71 -8.91 -8.08 5.65
C CYS A 71 -8.68 -9.48 5.07
N ARG A 72 -7.41 -9.83 4.85
CA ARG A 72 -7.00 -11.12 4.29
C ARG A 72 -6.16 -11.89 5.32
N PRO A 73 -6.21 -13.23 5.32
CA PRO A 73 -5.36 -14.03 6.20
C PRO A 73 -3.88 -13.86 5.82
N SER A 74 -2.99 -14.07 6.80
CA SER A 74 -1.56 -14.23 6.57
C SER A 74 -1.15 -15.67 6.89
N SER A 75 -0.16 -16.18 6.15
CA SER A 75 0.47 -17.47 6.46
C SER A 75 1.54 -17.37 7.55
N GLN A 76 1.94 -16.16 7.94
CA GLN A 76 3.03 -15.92 8.90
C GLN A 76 2.54 -15.39 10.26
N THR A 77 1.30 -14.90 10.33
CA THR A 77 0.74 -14.31 11.56
C THR A 77 -0.78 -14.46 11.60
N ASP A 78 -1.34 -14.59 12.80
CA ASP A 78 -2.77 -14.57 13.11
C ASP A 78 -3.22 -13.24 13.73
N ASP A 79 -2.37 -12.21 13.70
CA ASP A 79 -2.64 -10.88 14.25
C ASP A 79 -3.70 -10.14 13.44
N VAL A 80 -4.90 -10.03 14.03
CA VAL A 80 -6.06 -9.36 13.42
C VAL A 80 -5.85 -7.86 13.24
N ASP A 81 -5.03 -7.21 14.07
CA ASP A 81 -4.70 -5.80 13.90
C ASP A 81 -3.77 -5.59 12.71
N LYS A 82 -2.82 -6.52 12.46
CA LYS A 82 -2.03 -6.51 11.23
C LYS A 82 -2.89 -6.75 9.98
N ALA A 83 -3.89 -7.63 10.05
CA ALA A 83 -4.84 -7.83 8.96
C ALA A 83 -5.62 -6.54 8.63
N LEU A 84 -6.08 -5.81 9.67
CA LEU A 84 -6.71 -4.50 9.51
C LEU A 84 -5.76 -3.48 8.88
N ARG A 85 -4.53 -3.36 9.41
CA ARG A 85 -3.48 -2.46 8.90
C ARG A 85 -3.12 -2.78 7.44
N ASN A 86 -3.11 -4.05 7.05
CA ASN A 86 -2.89 -4.46 5.67
C ASN A 86 -4.05 -4.02 4.76
N ALA A 87 -5.30 -4.22 5.17
CA ALA A 87 -6.46 -3.78 4.40
C ALA A 87 -6.44 -2.26 4.18
N VAL A 88 -6.14 -1.48 5.22
CA VAL A 88 -5.99 -0.03 5.15
C VAL A 88 -4.89 0.37 4.15
N ALA A 89 -3.73 -0.30 4.19
CA ALA A 89 -2.64 -0.05 3.26
C ALA A 89 -3.04 -0.34 1.81
N ARG A 90 -3.69 -1.48 1.55
CA ARG A 90 -4.17 -1.86 0.21
C ARG A 90 -5.22 -0.87 -0.31
N ILE A 91 -6.09 -0.34 0.55
CA ILE A 91 -7.04 0.73 0.19
C ILE A 91 -6.28 2.01 -0.20
N ALA A 92 -5.34 2.45 0.64
CA ALA A 92 -4.54 3.65 0.40
C ALA A 92 -3.68 3.57 -0.87
N LEU A 93 -3.06 2.40 -1.11
CA LEU A 93 -2.10 2.16 -2.18
C LEU A 93 -2.71 1.68 -3.49
N ALA A 94 -4.03 1.44 -3.54
CA ALA A 94 -4.73 0.99 -4.74
C ALA A 94 -4.31 1.75 -6.03
N PRO A 95 -4.09 3.08 -6.02
CA PRO A 95 -3.66 3.81 -7.23
C PRO A 95 -2.24 3.51 -7.73
N VAL A 96 -1.33 3.03 -6.86
CA VAL A 96 0.09 2.79 -7.16
C VAL A 96 0.49 1.31 -7.01
N ARG A 97 -0.46 0.42 -6.76
CA ARG A 97 -0.20 -1.01 -6.49
C ARG A 97 0.71 -1.73 -7.51
N LEU A 98 0.70 -1.30 -8.77
CA LEU A 98 1.51 -1.89 -9.85
C LEU A 98 3.00 -1.50 -9.79
N SER A 99 3.34 -0.43 -9.07
CA SER A 99 4.72 0.04 -8.90
C SER A 99 5.35 -0.38 -7.57
N LEU A 100 4.59 -1.05 -6.70
CA LEU A 100 5.10 -1.50 -5.40
C LEU A 100 6.17 -2.59 -5.55
N PRO A 101 7.06 -2.76 -4.54
CA PRO A 101 8.13 -3.74 -4.58
C PRO A 101 7.60 -5.16 -4.81
N ARG A 102 8.32 -5.94 -5.62
CA ARG A 102 7.94 -7.31 -5.98
C ARG A 102 9.16 -8.19 -6.00
N TRP A 103 9.04 -9.32 -5.34
CA TRP A 103 9.99 -10.40 -5.49
C TRP A 103 9.44 -11.38 -6.52
N ALA A 104 10.33 -11.89 -7.38
CA ALA A 104 9.99 -12.88 -8.37
C ALA A 104 11.03 -13.99 -8.39
N SER A 105 10.57 -15.21 -8.64
CA SER A 105 11.42 -16.37 -8.84
C SER A 105 10.87 -17.27 -9.94
N VAL A 106 11.72 -18.19 -10.40
CA VAL A 106 11.32 -19.22 -11.35
C VAL A 106 11.35 -20.56 -10.62
N SER A 107 10.22 -21.25 -10.58
CA SER A 107 10.10 -22.60 -10.03
C SER A 107 9.45 -23.49 -11.08
N GLU A 108 10.06 -24.64 -11.36
CA GLU A 108 9.55 -25.62 -12.33
C GLU A 108 9.29 -25.07 -13.75
N GLY A 109 9.96 -23.98 -14.13
CA GLY A 109 9.78 -23.31 -15.41
C GLY A 109 8.71 -22.22 -15.44
N GLU A 110 7.97 -22.04 -14.33
CA GLU A 110 6.96 -21.00 -14.18
C GLU A 110 7.50 -19.82 -13.37
N VAL A 111 7.11 -18.61 -13.77
CA VAL A 111 7.45 -17.38 -13.05
C VAL A 111 6.42 -17.17 -11.96
N TYR A 112 6.87 -17.07 -10.71
CA TYR A 112 6.06 -16.65 -9.58
C TYR A 112 6.48 -15.25 -9.14
N HIS A 113 5.52 -14.42 -8.74
CA HIS A 113 5.80 -13.19 -8.02
C HIS A 113 4.83 -12.95 -6.85
N THR A 114 5.33 -12.32 -5.79
CA THR A 114 4.63 -12.18 -4.51
C THR A 114 3.29 -11.44 -4.58
N ARG A 115 3.10 -10.57 -5.58
CA ARG A 115 1.86 -9.80 -5.82
C ARG A 115 0.91 -10.39 -6.88
N GLN A 116 1.07 -11.65 -7.30
CA GLN A 116 0.29 -12.25 -8.42
C GLN A 116 -1.22 -12.05 -8.22
N ASN A 117 -1.75 -12.55 -7.11
CA ASN A 117 -3.19 -12.52 -6.82
C ASN A 117 -3.73 -11.08 -6.65
N ASP A 118 -2.97 -10.19 -6.00
CA ASP A 118 -3.36 -8.79 -5.79
C ASP A 118 -3.49 -8.00 -7.09
N LEU A 119 -2.72 -8.39 -8.12
CA LEU A 119 -2.69 -7.71 -9.41
C LEU A 119 -3.66 -8.30 -10.43
N ASP A 120 -4.14 -9.53 -10.21
CA ASP A 120 -5.09 -10.20 -11.10
C ASP A 120 -6.49 -9.53 -11.05
N SER A 121 -6.91 -9.01 -9.89
CA SER A 121 -8.15 -8.23 -9.78
C SER A 121 -7.94 -6.79 -10.26
N LYS A 122 -8.85 -6.28 -11.10
CA LYS A 122 -8.86 -4.87 -11.54
C LYS A 122 -9.71 -4.03 -10.60
N LEU A 123 -9.06 -3.37 -9.64
CA LEU A 123 -9.74 -2.43 -8.75
C LEU A 123 -10.37 -1.27 -9.54
N PRO A 124 -11.54 -0.77 -9.10
CA PRO A 124 -12.20 0.37 -9.71
C PRO A 124 -11.33 1.63 -9.62
N GLN A 125 -11.61 2.58 -10.52
CA GLN A 125 -11.02 3.90 -10.39
C GLN A 125 -11.64 4.62 -9.18
N ARG A 126 -10.77 5.21 -8.36
CA ARG A 126 -11.19 6.08 -7.26
C ARG A 126 -11.52 7.46 -7.84
N GLY A 127 -12.76 7.91 -7.66
CA GLY A 127 -13.25 9.21 -8.18
C GLY A 127 -12.65 10.44 -7.48
N PHE A 128 -11.83 10.22 -6.46
CA PHE A 128 -11.17 11.26 -5.68
C PHE A 128 -9.66 11.25 -5.90
N ARG A 129 -9.04 12.42 -5.79
CA ARG A 129 -7.60 12.59 -5.95
C ARG A 129 -6.87 12.21 -4.66
N SER A 130 -6.56 10.92 -4.50
CA SER A 130 -5.77 10.38 -3.39
C SER A 130 -4.51 9.67 -3.87
N GLN A 131 -3.88 10.15 -4.94
CA GLN A 131 -2.68 9.49 -5.45
C GLN A 131 -1.60 9.51 -4.36
N PRO A 132 -1.15 8.35 -3.86
CA PRO A 132 -0.16 8.29 -2.79
C PRO A 132 1.14 8.96 -3.24
N VAL A 133 1.76 9.68 -2.32
CA VAL A 133 3.04 10.33 -2.53
C VAL A 133 4.12 9.43 -1.95
N LEU A 134 5.14 9.10 -2.75
CA LEU A 134 6.29 8.35 -2.29
C LEU A 134 7.03 9.18 -1.22
N ALA A 135 7.05 8.69 0.01
CA ALA A 135 7.82 9.27 1.10
C ALA A 135 9.30 9.02 0.85
N LEU A 136 9.69 7.75 0.76
CA LEU A 136 11.05 7.30 0.47
C LEU A 136 11.05 5.80 0.11
N SER A 137 12.06 5.36 -0.62
CA SER A 137 12.35 3.97 -0.95
C SER A 137 13.74 3.61 -0.43
N LEU A 138 13.82 2.53 0.33
CA LEU A 138 15.05 1.99 0.91
C LEU A 138 15.35 0.60 0.37
N ASN A 139 16.61 0.22 0.52
CA ASN A 139 17.01 -1.16 0.60
C ASN A 139 17.54 -1.40 2.01
N TRP A 140 16.87 -2.29 2.74
CA TRP A 140 17.28 -2.59 4.10
C TRP A 140 18.63 -3.30 4.11
N ALA A 141 18.82 -4.28 3.25
CA ALA A 141 20.07 -5.02 3.16
C ALA A 141 20.24 -5.70 1.79
N ASN A 142 21.48 -6.05 1.46
CA ASN A 142 21.79 -7.03 0.43
C ASN A 142 22.26 -8.32 1.11
N SER A 143 21.45 -9.39 1.05
CA SER A 143 21.80 -10.70 1.63
C SER A 143 22.54 -11.63 0.65
N GLY A 144 22.70 -11.18 -0.60
CA GLY A 144 23.48 -11.87 -1.63
C GLY A 144 23.30 -11.24 -3.01
N PRO A 145 24.03 -11.71 -4.04
CA PRO A 145 23.84 -11.24 -5.41
C PRO A 145 22.39 -11.45 -5.88
N GLY A 146 21.69 -10.36 -6.17
CA GLY A 146 20.28 -10.39 -6.58
C GLY A 146 19.27 -10.55 -5.43
N PHE A 147 19.73 -10.52 -4.17
CA PHE A 147 18.88 -10.56 -2.98
C PHE A 147 18.99 -9.24 -2.22
N SER A 148 18.06 -8.34 -2.51
CA SER A 148 17.86 -7.06 -1.81
C SER A 148 16.57 -7.12 -0.99
N TRP A 149 16.45 -6.24 -0.01
CA TRP A 149 15.28 -6.14 0.88
C TRP A 149 14.64 -4.76 0.73
N PRO A 150 13.91 -4.49 -0.36
CA PRO A 150 13.32 -3.19 -0.64
C PRO A 150 12.15 -2.85 0.27
N LEU A 151 12.08 -1.59 0.70
CA LEU A 151 10.94 -1.02 1.40
C LEU A 151 10.53 0.29 0.74
N ASP A 152 9.27 0.39 0.34
CA ASP A 152 8.68 1.64 -0.13
C ASP A 152 7.74 2.22 0.94
N TYR A 153 7.95 3.48 1.29
CA TYR A 153 7.06 4.24 2.17
C TYR A 153 6.23 5.21 1.35
N TYR A 154 4.93 5.25 1.60
CA TYR A 154 4.01 6.19 0.94
C TYR A 154 3.16 6.92 1.97
N VAL A 155 2.67 8.09 1.57
CA VAL A 155 1.66 8.86 2.29
C VAL A 155 0.46 9.06 1.37
N ALA A 156 -0.72 8.64 1.82
CA ALA A 156 -1.95 8.71 1.04
C ALA A 156 -3.02 9.52 1.77
N TRP A 157 -3.61 10.50 1.09
CA TRP A 157 -4.72 11.30 1.63
C TRP A 157 -6.05 10.56 1.50
N LEU A 158 -6.80 10.43 2.59
CA LEU A 158 -8.14 9.85 2.60
C LEU A 158 -9.19 10.95 2.75
N PRO A 159 -9.77 11.48 1.65
CA PRO A 159 -10.55 12.72 1.69
C PRO A 159 -11.82 12.66 2.52
N PHE A 160 -12.46 11.50 2.65
CA PHE A 160 -13.66 11.35 3.49
C PHE A 160 -13.33 11.50 4.99
N TYR A 161 -12.16 11.04 5.40
CA TYR A 161 -11.71 11.05 6.80
C TYR A 161 -10.83 12.24 7.14
N GLU A 162 -10.33 12.95 6.12
CA GLU A 162 -9.48 14.14 6.25
C GLU A 162 -8.17 13.85 7.00
N GLU A 163 -7.64 12.65 6.78
CA GLU A 163 -6.37 12.21 7.34
C GLU A 163 -5.48 11.58 6.27
N TYR A 164 -4.17 11.68 6.48
CA TYR A 164 -3.20 10.89 5.75
C TYR A 164 -2.97 9.56 6.45
N VAL A 165 -2.78 8.52 5.66
CA VAL A 165 -2.22 7.24 6.12
C VAL A 165 -0.79 7.13 5.61
N VAL A 166 0.11 6.75 6.52
CA VAL A 166 1.49 6.38 6.18
C VAL A 166 1.55 4.86 6.04
N THR A 167 2.13 4.38 4.96
CA THR A 167 2.26 2.95 4.68
C THR A 167 3.71 2.56 4.46
N VAL A 168 4.00 1.29 4.68
CA VAL A 168 5.22 0.60 4.24
C VAL A 168 4.83 -0.58 3.33
N SER A 169 5.60 -0.79 2.27
CA SER A 169 5.44 -1.88 1.32
C SER A 169 6.74 -2.65 1.16
N TYR A 170 6.67 -3.97 1.33
CA TYR A 170 7.73 -4.94 1.15
C TYR A 170 7.56 -5.67 -0.19
N ASP A 171 8.60 -6.39 -0.60
CA ASP A 171 8.55 -7.31 -1.73
C ASP A 171 8.24 -8.76 -1.33
N ASP A 172 8.42 -9.13 -0.06
CA ASP A 172 8.15 -10.44 0.51
C ASP A 172 7.47 -10.35 1.91
N PRO A 173 6.46 -11.18 2.21
CA PRO A 173 5.74 -11.10 3.48
C PRO A 173 6.50 -11.71 4.67
N VAL A 174 7.70 -12.27 4.51
CA VAL A 174 8.43 -12.99 5.58
C VAL A 174 8.70 -12.14 6.83
N VAL A 175 8.81 -10.82 6.69
CA VAL A 175 9.12 -9.91 7.81
C VAL A 175 7.89 -9.65 8.66
N GLU A 176 6.79 -9.23 8.03
CA GLU A 176 5.61 -8.72 8.74
C GLU A 176 4.37 -9.62 8.64
N GLY A 177 4.44 -10.64 7.80
CA GLY A 177 3.32 -11.47 7.37
C GLY A 177 2.44 -10.86 6.28
N TYR A 178 2.70 -9.61 5.90
CA TYR A 178 1.97 -8.90 4.85
C TYR A 178 2.93 -8.08 4.00
N LEU A 179 2.56 -7.89 2.72
CA LEU A 179 3.34 -7.09 1.77
C LEU A 179 3.17 -5.58 1.98
N ASP A 180 2.03 -5.15 2.50
CA ASP A 180 1.71 -3.75 2.70
C ASP A 180 1.11 -3.56 4.09
N LEU A 181 1.53 -2.54 4.83
CA LEU A 181 0.99 -2.20 6.14
C LEU A 181 0.84 -0.70 6.30
N ALA A 182 -0.27 -0.30 6.93
CA ALA A 182 -0.42 1.04 7.46
C ALA A 182 0.36 1.12 8.78
N ILE A 183 1.26 2.10 8.91
CA ILE A 183 2.17 2.25 10.05
C ILE A 183 1.87 3.48 10.90
N GLY A 184 0.97 4.35 10.44
CA GLY A 184 0.50 5.48 11.22
C GLY A 184 -0.43 6.38 10.40
N THR A 185 -0.81 7.48 11.01
CA THR A 185 -1.65 8.51 10.39
C THR A 185 -1.04 9.89 10.58
N LEU A 186 -1.42 10.84 9.74
CA LEU A 186 -1.01 12.24 9.88
C LEU A 186 -2.20 13.18 9.64
N PRO A 187 -2.28 14.33 10.35
CA PRO A 187 -3.29 15.34 10.09
C PRO A 187 -3.04 16.09 8.77
N GLU A 188 -4.06 16.76 8.22
CA GLU A 188 -4.01 17.54 6.95
C GLU A 188 -2.82 18.51 6.82
N LYS A 189 -2.29 19.02 7.95
CA LYS A 189 -1.20 20.00 8.00
C LYS A 189 0.11 19.43 8.54
N ALA A 190 0.25 18.12 8.46
CA ALA A 190 1.47 17.43 8.87
C ALA A 190 2.69 17.96 8.12
N LYS A 191 3.82 17.95 8.82
CA LYS A 191 5.14 18.35 8.30
C LYS A 191 6.00 17.11 8.14
N VAL A 192 6.71 17.03 7.00
CA VAL A 192 7.60 15.91 6.67
C VAL A 192 8.64 15.68 7.77
N GLU A 193 9.43 16.72 8.09
CA GLU A 193 10.53 16.65 9.07
C GLU A 193 10.11 16.55 10.55
N VAL A 194 8.81 16.42 10.82
CA VAL A 194 8.28 16.27 12.19
C VAL A 194 7.40 15.03 12.26
N HIS A 195 6.21 15.10 11.66
CA HIS A 195 5.17 14.09 11.86
C HIS A 195 5.42 12.85 11.00
N LEU A 196 5.79 13.02 9.72
CA LEU A 196 6.10 11.87 8.86
C LEU A 196 7.38 11.17 9.34
N LYS A 197 8.38 11.97 9.73
CA LYS A 197 9.61 11.47 10.34
C LYS A 197 9.31 10.60 11.56
N GLU A 198 8.52 11.10 12.51
CA GLU A 198 8.15 10.36 13.72
C GLU A 198 7.50 9.00 13.41
N VAL A 199 6.57 8.95 12.44
CA VAL A 199 5.90 7.69 12.06
C VAL A 199 6.88 6.69 11.42
N ILE A 200 7.70 7.14 10.47
CA ILE A 200 8.66 6.27 9.77
C ILE A 200 9.78 5.81 10.72
N GLN A 201 10.33 6.72 11.53
CA GLN A 201 11.32 6.37 12.55
C GLN A 201 10.73 5.45 13.63
N GLY A 202 9.46 5.62 14.00
CA GLY A 202 8.75 4.72 14.90
C GLY A 202 8.76 3.29 14.38
N HIS A 203 8.43 3.10 13.10
CA HIS A 203 8.51 1.79 12.45
C HIS A 203 9.95 1.22 12.44
N TRP A 204 10.97 2.04 12.17
CA TRP A 204 12.36 1.59 12.25
C TRP A 204 12.77 1.21 13.67
N TRP A 205 12.26 1.92 14.67
CA TRP A 205 12.60 1.73 16.08
C TRP A 205 12.11 0.37 16.60
N GLU A 206 10.95 -0.13 16.13
CA GLU A 206 10.32 -1.38 16.58
C GLU A 206 11.30 -2.58 16.62
N ASN A 207 12.24 -2.64 15.67
CA ASN A 207 13.23 -3.72 15.60
C ASN A 207 14.69 -3.25 15.77
N SER A 208 14.90 -1.97 16.05
CA SER A 208 16.22 -1.32 16.05
C SER A 208 17.23 -1.96 17.01
N ASP A 209 16.80 -2.43 18.18
CA ASP A 209 17.65 -3.08 19.20
C ASP A 209 18.36 -4.36 18.72
N SER A 210 17.90 -4.95 17.61
CA SER A 210 18.40 -6.23 17.09
C SER A 210 18.93 -6.16 15.66
N MET A 211 18.89 -4.98 15.04
CA MET A 211 19.18 -4.82 13.61
C MET A 211 20.29 -3.79 13.36
N HIS A 212 20.94 -3.94 12.21
CA HIS A 212 21.66 -2.84 11.58
C HIS A 212 20.66 -1.84 11.02
N GLY A 213 21.06 -0.57 10.94
CA GLY A 213 20.29 0.39 10.15
C GLY A 213 20.29 -0.02 8.67
N TRP A 214 19.24 0.34 7.95
CA TRP A 214 19.11 0.06 6.52
C TRP A 214 20.35 0.48 5.71
N GLN A 215 20.68 -0.24 4.65
CA GLN A 215 21.94 -0.09 3.92
C GLN A 215 21.93 1.00 2.85
N GLU A 216 20.82 1.21 2.14
CA GLU A 216 20.77 2.16 1.04
C GLU A 216 19.44 2.90 0.98
N CYS A 217 19.49 4.16 0.56
CA CYS A 217 18.33 4.93 0.16
C CYS A 217 18.28 4.96 -1.37
N TRP A 218 17.36 4.21 -1.98
CA TRP A 218 17.20 4.15 -3.44
C TRP A 218 16.44 5.33 -4.01
N ASN A 219 15.48 5.88 -3.26
CA ASN A 219 14.75 7.08 -3.65
C ASN A 219 14.37 7.89 -2.41
N LYS A 220 14.76 9.16 -2.35
CA LYS A 220 14.43 10.00 -1.21
C LYS A 220 12.98 10.52 -1.19
N GLY A 221 12.23 10.34 -2.27
CA GLY A 221 10.85 10.80 -2.37
C GLY A 221 10.67 12.27 -1.98
N ILE A 222 9.81 12.52 -1.00
CA ILE A 222 9.56 13.85 -0.41
C ILE A 222 10.41 14.15 0.83
N VAL A 223 11.25 13.22 1.28
CA VAL A 223 12.18 13.42 2.40
C VAL A 223 13.44 14.15 1.93
N GLU A 224 13.89 15.14 2.70
CA GLU A 224 15.06 15.93 2.34
C GLU A 224 16.36 15.14 2.52
N ASP A 225 16.55 14.58 3.72
CA ASP A 225 17.74 13.80 4.10
C ASP A 225 17.35 12.55 4.92
N PRO A 226 17.07 11.41 4.25
CA PRO A 226 16.76 10.15 4.92
C PRO A 226 17.92 9.65 5.81
N TRP A 227 19.17 9.96 5.47
CA TRP A 227 20.33 9.54 6.26
C TRP A 227 20.42 10.28 7.59
N ALA A 228 20.05 11.57 7.63
CA ALA A 228 19.90 12.29 8.88
C ALA A 228 18.88 11.61 9.80
N TRP A 229 17.73 11.20 9.27
CA TRP A 229 16.72 10.47 10.05
C TRP A 229 17.25 9.12 10.55
N ARG A 230 18.00 8.38 9.73
CA ARG A 230 18.63 7.10 10.12
C ARG A 230 19.63 7.27 11.26
N ASN A 231 20.41 8.35 11.24
CA ASN A 231 21.45 8.63 12.24
C ASN A 231 20.90 9.05 13.60
N GLU A 232 19.61 9.42 13.68
CA GLU A 232 18.92 9.70 14.94
C GLU A 232 18.47 8.41 15.66
N ILE A 233 18.50 7.26 14.99
CA ILE A 233 18.11 5.96 15.56
C ILE A 233 19.31 5.27 16.21
N SER A 234 19.11 4.70 17.40
CA SER A 234 20.11 3.89 18.08
C SER A 234 20.01 2.44 17.64
N TRP A 235 20.78 2.07 16.62
CA TRP A 235 20.81 0.69 16.11
C TRP A 235 21.60 -0.23 17.04
N GLY A 236 21.00 -1.38 17.39
CA GLY A 236 21.58 -2.35 18.31
C GLY A 236 22.79 -3.10 17.72
N VAL A 237 22.90 -3.14 16.39
CA VAL A 237 24.07 -3.69 15.70
C VAL A 237 24.82 -2.58 14.95
N PRO A 238 26.10 -2.32 15.28
CA PRO A 238 26.89 -1.27 14.62
C PRO A 238 27.03 -1.51 13.11
N ASP A 239 27.08 -0.43 12.34
CA ASP A 239 27.51 -0.48 10.95
C ASP A 239 29.00 -0.90 10.91
N SER A 240 29.32 -1.82 9.98
CA SER A 240 30.69 -2.32 9.74
C SER A 240 31.53 -1.37 8.89
#